data_AF-A0A7N2LWE8-F1
#
_entry.id   AF-A0A7N2LWE8-F1
#
_cell.length_a   1.000
_cell.length_b   1.000
_cell.length_c   1.000
_cell.angle_alpha   90.00
_cell.angle_beta   90.00
_cell.angle_gamma   90.00
#
_symmetry.space_group_name_H-M   'P 1'
#
loop_
_entity.id
_entity.type
_entity.pdbx_description
1 polymer ?
#
loop_
_entity_poly.entity_id
_entity_poly.type
_entity_poly.pdbx_seq_one_letter_code
_entity_poly.pdbx_strand_id
1 'polypeptide(L)'
;MSNTGEWVHDESEVKEVIRNGFAKLYSTSLCSAPRHIQSDSTWHACITDEDRDNLDAEVTDEEIRAGLWSLKAFKAPGPDGLHAGFFQRFWLVVGRSVMEEVKKIFLLKEVPEVLNSTLISLIPKIPGLETLNNYCPISLCNMVYKIVSKVVMEEKRLAYGEIDAKVIGAPEDVKVNHYEVS
;
A
#
# COMPACT_ATOMS: atom_id res chain seq x y z
N MET A 1 19.70 6.81 22.61
CA MET A 1 20.93 6.02 22.47
C MET A 1 21.30 5.88 21.01
N SER A 2 22.59 6.01 20.67
CA SER A 2 23.14 5.80 19.33
C SER A 2 23.14 4.33 18.93
N ASN A 3 23.46 4.02 17.67
CA ASN A 3 23.64 2.65 17.20
C ASN A 3 24.83 1.92 17.87
N THR A 4 25.70 2.63 18.58
CA THR A 4 26.81 2.10 19.39
C THR A 4 26.50 2.00 20.88
N GLY A 5 25.27 2.35 21.30
CA GLY A 5 24.82 2.25 22.70
C GLY A 5 25.14 3.48 23.56
N GLU A 6 25.64 4.57 22.97
CA GLU A 6 26.01 5.78 23.69
C GLU A 6 24.85 6.79 23.80
N TRP A 7 24.84 7.59 24.86
CA TRP A 7 23.83 8.62 25.04
C TRP A 7 24.22 9.90 24.30
N VAL A 8 23.37 10.29 23.36
CA VAL A 8 23.54 11.49 22.55
C VAL A 8 22.63 12.57 23.11
N HIS A 9 23.20 13.76 23.33
CA HIS A 9 22.51 14.86 24.01
C HIS A 9 22.40 16.11 23.13
N ASP A 10 23.27 16.24 22.12
CA ASP A 10 23.19 17.34 21.15
C ASP A 10 22.02 17.14 20.18
N GLU A 11 21.23 18.19 19.95
CA GLU A 11 20.03 18.11 19.12
C GLU A 11 20.35 17.75 17.65
N SER A 12 21.48 18.23 17.12
CA SER A 12 21.89 17.96 15.75
C SER A 12 22.34 16.51 15.60
N GLU A 13 23.11 16.00 16.58
CA GLU A 13 23.52 14.61 16.63
C GLU A 13 22.32 13.67 16.81
N VAL A 14 21.35 14.01 17.67
CA VAL A 14 20.09 13.26 17.83
C VAL A 14 19.33 13.19 16.52
N LYS A 15 19.16 14.31 15.82
CA LYS A 15 18.52 14.36 14.50
C LYS A 15 19.22 13.46 13.49
N GLU A 16 20.56 13.48 13.48
CA GLU A 16 21.34 12.67 12.56
C GLU A 16 21.24 11.17 12.87
N VAL A 17 21.31 10.77 14.13
CA VAL A 17 21.11 9.37 14.55
C VAL A 17 19.74 8.86 14.14
N ILE A 18 18.68 9.66 14.36
CA ILE A 18 17.32 9.31 13.95
C ILE A 18 17.22 9.20 12.42
N ARG A 19 17.73 10.20 11.69
CA ARG A 19 17.70 10.22 10.22
C ARG A 19 18.42 9.00 9.64
N ASN A 20 19.65 8.73 10.09
CA ASN A 20 20.44 7.61 9.59
C ASN A 20 19.83 6.26 9.97
N GLY A 21 19.29 6.14 11.19
CA GLY A 21 18.60 4.94 11.65
C GLY A 21 17.41 4.59 10.77
N PHE A 22 16.49 5.53 10.57
CA PHE A 22 15.31 5.29 9.72
C PHE A 22 15.64 5.22 8.24
N ALA A 23 16.59 6.02 7.72
CA ALA A 23 17.02 5.91 6.33
C ALA A 23 17.55 4.49 6.03
N LYS A 24 18.33 3.91 6.95
CA LYS A 24 18.81 2.52 6.82
C LYS A 24 17.66 1.51 6.90
N LEU A 25 16.69 1.69 7.80
CA LEU A 25 15.54 0.79 7.94
C LEU A 25 14.62 0.81 6.71
N TYR A 26 14.46 1.97 6.07
CA TYR A 26 13.59 2.16 4.91
C TYR A 26 14.30 2.04 3.56
N SER A 27 15.59 1.72 3.56
CA SER A 27 16.36 1.40 2.35
C SER A 27 16.52 -0.12 2.23
N THR A 28 16.21 -0.68 1.06
CA THR A 28 16.52 -2.08 0.76
C THR A 28 17.92 -2.18 0.16
N SER A 29 18.70 -3.16 0.60
CA SER A 29 19.94 -3.57 -0.09
C SER A 29 19.70 -4.65 -1.15
N LEU A 30 18.47 -5.16 -1.25
CA LEU A 30 18.09 -6.14 -2.27
C LEU A 30 17.61 -5.40 -3.52
N CYS A 31 18.36 -5.55 -4.62
CA CYS A 31 17.93 -5.16 -5.97
C CYS A 31 16.89 -6.12 -6.57
N SER A 32 16.69 -7.28 -5.94
CA SER A 32 15.78 -8.33 -6.40
C SER A 32 15.44 -9.29 -5.25
N ALA A 33 14.20 -9.78 -5.21
CA ALA A 33 13.79 -10.83 -4.28
C ALA A 33 14.20 -12.22 -4.84
N PRO A 34 14.75 -13.13 -4.02
CA PRO A 34 14.95 -14.51 -4.43
C PRO A 34 13.60 -15.14 -4.77
N ARG A 35 13.37 -15.48 -6.05
CA ARG A 35 12.23 -16.32 -6.47
C ARG A 35 12.50 -17.78 -6.10
N HIS A 36 12.69 -18.06 -4.82
CA HIS A 36 12.77 -19.44 -4.37
C HIS A 36 11.35 -20.00 -4.28
N ILE A 37 10.86 -20.58 -5.37
CA ILE A 37 9.66 -21.43 -5.35
C ILE A 37 10.07 -22.67 -4.54
N GLN A 38 9.78 -22.68 -3.23
CA GLN A 38 9.79 -23.94 -2.50
C GLN A 38 8.71 -24.81 -3.14
N SER A 39 9.14 -25.89 -3.78
CA SER A 39 8.26 -26.93 -4.34
C SER A 39 7.60 -27.78 -3.24
N ASP A 40 7.34 -27.22 -2.05
CA ASP A 40 6.52 -27.87 -1.04
C ASP A 40 5.06 -27.62 -1.41
N SER A 41 4.52 -28.59 -2.13
CA SER A 41 3.24 -28.59 -2.83
C SER A 41 2.03 -28.68 -1.91
N THR A 42 1.98 -27.90 -0.82
CA THR A 42 0.82 -27.86 0.09
C THR A 42 0.02 -26.56 0.01
N TRP A 43 0.54 -25.53 -0.67
CA TRP A 43 -0.16 -24.26 -0.90
C TRP A 43 -0.64 -24.16 -2.35
N HIS A 44 -1.85 -24.66 -2.62
CA HIS A 44 -2.49 -24.56 -3.93
C HIS A 44 -3.27 -23.25 -4.12
N ALA A 45 -2.73 -22.11 -3.68
CA ALA A 45 -3.20 -20.82 -4.17
C ALA A 45 -2.55 -20.58 -5.53
N CYS A 46 -3.09 -21.22 -6.58
CA CYS A 46 -2.63 -21.00 -7.94
C CYS A 46 -3.49 -19.90 -8.56
N ILE A 47 -2.83 -18.82 -8.99
CA ILE A 47 -3.44 -17.81 -9.86
C ILE A 47 -3.98 -18.57 -11.08
N THR A 48 -5.28 -18.46 -11.34
CA THR A 48 -5.88 -19.10 -12.52
C THR A 48 -5.45 -18.38 -13.79
N ASP A 49 -5.59 -19.02 -14.96
CA ASP A 49 -5.31 -18.33 -16.22
C ASP A 49 -6.22 -17.09 -16.40
N GLU A 50 -7.45 -17.16 -15.89
CA GLU A 50 -8.39 -16.03 -15.85
C GLU A 50 -7.91 -14.90 -14.92
N ASP A 51 -7.40 -15.23 -13.72
CA ASP A 51 -6.79 -14.24 -12.83
C ASP A 51 -5.57 -13.59 -13.47
N ARG A 52 -4.77 -14.37 -14.19
CA ARG A 52 -3.59 -13.88 -14.90
C ARG A 52 -3.98 -12.93 -16.03
N ASP A 53 -4.98 -13.30 -16.81
CA ASP A 53 -5.48 -12.46 -17.89
C ASP A 53 -6.14 -11.18 -17.34
N ASN A 54 -6.79 -11.24 -16.17
CA ASN A 54 -7.29 -10.07 -15.45
C ASN A 54 -6.16 -9.19 -14.87
N LEU A 55 -5.07 -9.79 -14.38
CA LEU A 55 -3.89 -9.08 -13.89
C LEU A 55 -3.08 -8.41 -15.00
N ASP A 56 -3.17 -8.94 -16.23
CA ASP A 56 -2.55 -8.36 -17.43
C ASP A 56 -3.51 -7.41 -18.19
N ALA A 57 -4.74 -7.23 -17.72
CA ALA A 57 -5.70 -6.31 -18.31
C ALA A 57 -5.25 -4.84 -18.16
N GLU A 58 -5.66 -3.99 -19.10
CA GLU A 58 -5.39 -2.56 -19.02
C GLU A 58 -6.23 -1.92 -17.90
N VAL A 59 -5.57 -1.11 -17.05
CA VAL A 59 -6.25 -0.33 -16.02
C VAL A 59 -7.25 0.67 -16.63
N THR A 60 -8.49 0.62 -16.16
CA THR A 60 -9.59 1.45 -16.62
C THR A 60 -9.67 2.79 -15.89
N ASP A 61 -10.31 3.78 -16.51
CA ASP A 61 -10.53 5.10 -15.88
C ASP A 61 -11.43 4.97 -14.65
N GLU A 62 -12.39 4.05 -14.69
CA GLU A 62 -13.30 3.73 -13.61
C GLU A 62 -12.57 3.16 -12.39
N GLU A 63 -11.60 2.27 -12.58
CA GLU A 63 -10.77 1.72 -11.48
C GLU A 63 -9.90 2.78 -10.83
N ILE A 64 -9.26 3.64 -11.63
CA ILE A 64 -8.45 4.76 -11.14
C ILE A 64 -9.31 5.70 -10.31
N ARG A 65 -10.51 6.03 -10.83
CA ARG A 65 -11.47 6.88 -10.14
C ARG A 65 -11.96 6.22 -8.85
N ALA A 66 -12.37 4.97 -8.89
CA ALA A 66 -12.81 4.23 -7.72
C ALA A 66 -11.71 4.18 -6.65
N GLY A 67 -10.46 3.94 -7.07
CA GLY A 67 -9.27 3.99 -6.23
C GLY A 67 -9.14 5.31 -5.47
N LEU A 68 -9.25 6.44 -6.16
CA LEU A 68 -9.23 7.77 -5.52
C LEU A 68 -10.42 8.00 -4.57
N TRP A 69 -11.63 7.58 -4.94
CA TRP A 69 -12.82 7.78 -4.11
C TRP A 69 -12.84 6.87 -2.87
N SER A 70 -12.12 5.75 -2.89
CA SER A 70 -11.92 4.90 -1.71
C SER A 70 -11.04 5.56 -0.63
N LEU A 71 -10.30 6.62 -0.99
CA LEU A 71 -9.39 7.31 -0.07
C LEU A 71 -10.14 8.36 0.77
N LYS A 72 -9.80 8.40 2.06
CA LYS A 72 -10.33 9.42 2.99
C LYS A 72 -9.76 10.80 2.63
N ALA A 73 -10.64 11.76 2.36
CA ALA A 73 -10.32 13.07 1.82
C ALA A 73 -9.19 13.81 2.54
N PHE A 74 -9.27 13.93 3.87
CA PHE A 74 -8.40 14.82 4.67
C PHE A 74 -7.36 14.07 5.50
N LYS A 75 -6.76 13.02 4.93
CA LYS A 75 -5.56 12.40 5.51
C LYS A 75 -4.32 13.25 5.23
N ALA A 76 -3.29 13.07 6.05
CA ALA A 76 -2.03 13.79 5.90
C ALA A 76 -1.45 13.61 4.47
N PRO A 77 -1.02 14.70 3.82
CA PRO A 77 -0.47 14.67 2.48
C PRO A 77 0.92 14.03 2.46
N GLY A 78 1.36 13.60 1.28
CA GLY A 78 2.74 13.19 1.05
C GLY A 78 3.66 14.40 0.80
N PRO A 79 4.85 14.18 0.22
CA PRO A 79 5.74 15.25 -0.22
C PRO A 79 5.10 16.24 -1.19
N ASP A 80 4.10 15.80 -1.97
CA ASP A 80 3.30 16.65 -2.86
C ASP A 80 2.47 17.73 -2.16
N GLY A 81 2.23 17.61 -0.85
CA GLY A 81 1.40 18.54 -0.08
C GLY A 81 -0.10 18.45 -0.40
N LEU A 82 -0.54 17.45 -1.18
CA LEU A 82 -1.92 17.33 -1.64
C LEU A 82 -2.63 16.13 -0.99
N HIS A 83 -3.82 16.38 -0.45
CA HIS A 83 -4.68 15.36 0.15
C HIS A 83 -5.73 14.85 -0.87
N ALA A 84 -6.33 13.68 -0.62
CA ALA A 84 -7.26 13.05 -1.58
C ALA A 84 -8.46 13.96 -1.91
N GLY A 85 -8.91 14.74 -0.92
CA GLY A 85 -9.98 15.73 -1.08
C GLY A 85 -9.68 16.79 -2.14
N PHE A 86 -8.43 17.20 -2.34
CA PHE A 86 -8.05 18.10 -3.43
C PHE A 86 -8.38 17.48 -4.78
N PHE A 87 -7.93 16.24 -5.01
CA PHE A 87 -8.16 15.53 -6.27
C PHE A 87 -9.64 15.21 -6.49
N GLN A 88 -10.36 14.83 -5.44
CA GLN A 88 -11.81 14.59 -5.50
C GLN A 88 -12.57 15.88 -5.83
N ARG A 89 -12.19 17.01 -5.22
CA ARG A 89 -12.84 18.32 -5.41
C ARG A 89 -12.59 18.89 -6.80
N PHE A 90 -11.36 18.77 -7.30
CA PHE A 90 -10.90 19.35 -8.56
C PHE A 90 -10.77 18.30 -9.68
N TRP A 91 -11.46 17.15 -9.56
CA TRP A 91 -11.34 16.04 -10.51
C TRP A 91 -11.58 16.43 -11.96
N LEU A 92 -12.50 17.37 -12.22
CA LEU A 92 -12.76 17.87 -13.58
C LEU A 92 -11.55 18.57 -14.22
N VAL A 93 -10.62 19.07 -13.40
CA VAL A 93 -9.41 19.78 -13.84
C VAL A 93 -8.22 18.82 -13.88
N VAL A 94 -7.99 18.06 -12.81
CA VAL A 94 -6.77 17.23 -12.66
C VAL A 94 -6.96 15.78 -13.07
N GLY A 95 -8.20 15.32 -13.23
CA GLY A 95 -8.52 13.91 -13.39
C GLY A 95 -7.91 13.28 -14.62
N ARG A 96 -7.90 13.99 -15.76
CA ARG A 96 -7.27 13.50 -17.00
C ARG A 96 -5.79 13.21 -16.78
N SER A 97 -5.04 14.18 -16.23
CA SER A 97 -3.61 14.02 -15.98
C SER A 97 -3.31 12.89 -14.98
N VAL A 98 -4.16 12.72 -13.96
CA VAL A 98 -4.03 11.58 -13.02
C VAL A 98 -4.24 10.25 -13.74
N MET A 99 -5.28 10.14 -14.57
CA MET A 99 -5.58 8.90 -15.31
C MET A 99 -4.46 8.55 -16.30
N GLU A 100 -3.98 9.53 -17.06
CA GLU A 100 -2.86 9.36 -17.99
C GLU A 100 -1.59 8.90 -17.28
N GLU A 101 -1.25 9.52 -16.14
CA GLU A 101 -0.05 9.15 -15.40
C GLU A 101 -0.16 7.76 -14.77
N VAL A 102 -1.32 7.40 -14.20
CA VAL A 102 -1.54 6.05 -13.66
C VAL A 102 -1.47 5.01 -14.77
N LYS A 103 -2.16 5.21 -15.90
CA LYS A 103 -2.09 4.30 -17.05
C LYS A 103 -0.65 4.12 -17.55
N LYS A 104 0.11 5.20 -17.62
CA LYS A 104 1.53 5.16 -18.00
C LYS A 104 2.37 4.33 -17.04
N ILE A 105 2.13 4.43 -15.73
CA ILE A 105 2.82 3.61 -14.71
C ILE A 105 2.54 2.12 -14.93
N PHE A 106 1.27 1.75 -15.16
CA PHE A 106 0.90 0.35 -15.41
C PHE A 106 1.49 -0.17 -16.73
N LEU A 107 1.45 0.65 -17.79
CA LEU A 107 2.03 0.31 -19.10
C LEU A 107 3.55 0.08 -19.04
N LEU A 108 4.27 0.99 -18.38
CA LEU A 108 5.74 0.93 -18.27
C LEU A 108 6.21 -0.01 -17.16
N LYS A 109 5.29 -0.44 -16.27
CA LYS A 109 5.59 -1.21 -15.05
C LYS A 109 6.61 -0.51 -14.15
N GLU A 110 6.62 0.82 -14.18
CA GLU A 110 7.59 1.67 -13.47
C GLU A 110 6.91 2.89 -12.86
N VAL A 111 7.19 3.16 -11.59
CA VAL A 111 6.72 4.36 -10.89
C VAL A 111 7.82 5.42 -10.92
N PRO A 112 7.56 6.62 -11.48
CA PRO A 112 8.51 7.72 -11.46
C PRO A 112 9.03 8.03 -10.05
N GLU A 113 10.32 8.29 -9.92
CA GLU A 113 10.98 8.54 -8.63
C GLU A 113 10.29 9.64 -7.82
N VAL A 114 9.88 10.73 -8.50
CA VAL A 114 9.15 11.83 -7.87
C VAL A 114 7.85 11.37 -7.20
N LEU A 115 7.12 10.43 -7.82
CA LEU A 115 5.88 9.88 -7.29
C LEU A 115 6.13 8.85 -6.19
N ASN A 116 7.25 8.13 -6.26
CA ASN A 116 7.68 7.19 -5.22
C ASN A 116 8.31 7.87 -3.99
N SER A 117 8.51 9.19 -4.04
CA SER A 117 8.97 9.96 -2.89
C SER A 117 8.00 9.84 -1.71
N THR A 118 8.54 9.59 -0.52
CA THR A 118 7.78 9.31 0.70
C THR A 118 8.31 10.17 1.84
N LEU A 119 7.39 10.84 2.54
CA LEU A 119 7.69 11.56 3.78
C LEU A 119 7.49 10.61 4.96
N ILE A 120 8.55 10.35 5.72
CA ILE A 120 8.48 9.52 6.94
C ILE A 120 8.21 10.44 8.13
N SER A 121 7.05 10.27 8.77
CA SER A 121 6.68 10.96 10.00
C SER A 121 6.85 10.01 11.20
N LEU A 122 7.51 10.48 12.26
CA LEU A 122 7.79 9.67 13.44
C LEU A 122 6.83 10.03 14.57
N ILE A 123 5.95 9.09 14.94
CA ILE A 123 5.01 9.28 16.04
C ILE A 123 5.54 8.57 17.31
N PRO A 124 5.69 9.28 18.44
CA PRO A 124 6.03 8.65 19.71
C PRO A 124 5.04 7.55 20.10
N LYS A 125 5.53 6.35 20.46
CA LYS A 125 4.70 5.28 21.05
C LYS A 125 4.51 5.49 22.56
N ILE A 126 5.52 6.05 23.22
CA ILE A 126 5.57 6.23 24.68
C ILE A 126 6.16 7.60 25.05
N PRO A 127 5.84 8.15 26.24
CA PRO A 127 6.57 9.29 26.81
C PRO A 127 8.01 8.88 27.20
N GLY A 128 8.97 9.81 27.13
CA GLY A 128 10.37 9.54 27.47
C GLY A 128 11.08 8.69 26.41
N LEU A 129 11.32 9.26 25.24
CA LEU A 129 11.86 8.54 24.08
C LEU A 129 13.38 8.33 24.20
N GLU A 130 13.80 7.11 24.52
CA GLU A 130 15.23 6.77 24.67
C GLU A 130 15.83 6.06 23.44
N THR A 131 15.01 5.38 22.63
CA THR A 131 15.46 4.54 21.51
C THR A 131 14.60 4.72 20.25
N LEU A 132 15.14 4.35 19.08
CA LEU A 132 14.43 4.42 17.79
C LEU A 132 13.17 3.54 17.75
N ASN A 133 13.18 2.42 18.47
CA ASN A 133 12.04 1.48 18.53
C ASN A 133 10.81 2.08 19.22
N ASN A 134 10.99 3.16 19.98
CA ASN A 134 9.91 3.88 20.66
C ASN A 134 9.13 4.79 19.71
N TYR A 135 9.51 4.88 18.43
CA TYR A 135 8.74 5.57 17.40
C TYR A 135 7.93 4.58 16.56
N CYS A 136 6.74 5.02 16.15
CA CYS A 136 5.93 4.41 15.11
C CYS A 136 6.10 5.25 13.84
N PRO A 137 6.90 4.79 12.86
CA PRO A 137 7.06 5.50 11.62
C PRO A 137 5.81 5.37 10.74
N ILE A 138 5.37 6.48 10.15
CA ILE A 138 4.30 6.54 9.17
C ILE A 138 4.85 7.07 7.85
N SER A 139 4.71 6.25 6.81
CA SER A 139 5.04 6.63 5.43
C SER A 139 3.89 7.40 4.80
N LEU A 140 4.13 8.66 4.47
CA LEU A 140 3.21 9.52 3.74
C LEU A 140 3.65 9.60 2.28
N CYS A 141 2.98 8.85 1.41
CA CYS A 141 3.27 8.82 -0.03
C CYS A 141 2.43 9.84 -0.80
N ASN A 142 2.88 10.17 -2.02
CA ASN A 142 2.14 11.00 -2.96
C ASN A 142 0.77 10.39 -3.33
N MET A 143 -0.16 11.24 -3.75
CA MET A 143 -1.52 10.77 -4.01
C MET A 143 -1.59 9.80 -5.18
N VAL A 144 -0.90 10.08 -6.29
CA VAL A 144 -0.87 9.19 -7.46
C VAL A 144 -0.34 7.80 -7.08
N TYR A 145 0.71 7.74 -6.26
CA TYR A 145 1.24 6.49 -5.72
C TYR A 145 0.19 5.70 -4.92
N LYS A 146 -0.58 6.39 -4.08
CA LYS A 146 -1.67 5.77 -3.31
C LYS A 146 -2.77 5.22 -4.22
N ILE A 147 -3.09 5.92 -5.30
CA ILE A 147 -4.07 5.45 -6.30
C ILE A 147 -3.56 4.19 -7.00
N VAL A 148 -2.31 4.19 -7.48
CA VAL A 148 -1.67 3.00 -8.08
C VAL A 148 -1.73 1.81 -7.11
N SER A 149 -1.34 2.02 -5.86
CA SER A 149 -1.39 0.98 -4.82
C SER A 149 -2.81 0.44 -4.62
N LYS A 150 -3.83 1.32 -4.69
CA LYS A 150 -5.24 0.92 -4.57
C LYS A 150 -5.70 0.06 -5.73
N VAL A 151 -5.37 0.44 -6.97
CA VAL A 151 -5.72 -0.34 -8.16
C VAL A 151 -5.10 -1.74 -8.08
N VAL A 152 -3.79 -1.83 -7.81
CA VAL A 152 -3.09 -3.13 -7.65
C VAL A 152 -3.72 -4.00 -6.55
N MET A 153 -4.17 -3.38 -5.45
CA MET A 153 -4.83 -4.11 -4.37
C MET A 153 -6.20 -4.65 -4.78
N GLU A 154 -7.00 -3.89 -5.53
CA GLU A 154 -8.32 -4.36 -5.98
C GLU A 154 -8.20 -5.48 -7.01
N GLU A 155 -7.26 -5.39 -7.96
CA GLU A 155 -6.94 -6.48 -8.92
C GLU A 155 -6.58 -7.77 -8.17
N LYS A 156 -5.67 -7.66 -7.19
CA LYS A 156 -5.29 -8.81 -6.36
C LYS A 156 -6.45 -9.34 -5.53
N ARG A 157 -7.31 -8.46 -4.99
CA ARG A 157 -8.47 -8.88 -4.19
C ARG A 157 -9.45 -9.71 -5.01
N LEU A 158 -9.62 -9.41 -6.29
CA LEU A 158 -10.42 -10.25 -7.20
C LEU A 158 -9.81 -11.64 -7.32
N ALA A 159 -8.50 -11.73 -7.58
CA ALA A 159 -7.80 -13.01 -7.67
C ALA A 159 -7.83 -13.82 -6.36
N TYR A 160 -7.61 -13.17 -5.20
CA TYR A 160 -7.60 -13.85 -3.89
C TYR A 160 -8.99 -14.17 -3.33
N GLY A 161 -9.99 -13.34 -3.61
CA GLY A 161 -11.37 -13.57 -3.15
C GLY A 161 -12.02 -14.77 -3.84
N GLU A 162 -11.61 -15.08 -5.06
CA GLU A 162 -12.12 -16.22 -5.82
C GLU A 162 -11.53 -17.56 -5.35
N ILE A 163 -10.28 -17.58 -4.89
CA ILE A 163 -9.66 -18.76 -4.28
C ILE A 163 -10.32 -19.12 -2.95
N ASP A 164 -10.65 -18.13 -2.10
CA ASP A 164 -11.37 -18.37 -0.83
C ASP A 164 -12.78 -18.95 -1.10
N ALA A 165 -13.48 -18.46 -2.12
CA ALA A 165 -14.80 -18.98 -2.50
C ALA A 165 -14.75 -20.41 -3.08
N LYS A 166 -13.69 -20.77 -3.82
CA LYS A 166 -13.48 -22.13 -4.35
C LYS A 166 -13.00 -23.13 -3.28
N VAL A 167 -12.27 -22.68 -2.25
CA VAL A 167 -11.80 -23.52 -1.14
C VAL A 167 -12.93 -23.82 -0.14
N ILE A 168 -13.84 -22.87 0.08
CA ILE A 168 -15.05 -23.09 0.86
C ILE A 168 -16.13 -23.64 -0.08
N GLY A 169 -16.03 -24.91 -0.45
CA GLY A 169 -17.08 -25.59 -1.20
C GLY A 169 -18.42 -25.43 -0.51
N ALA A 170 -19.27 -24.54 -1.03
CA ALA A 170 -20.63 -24.36 -0.55
C ALA A 170 -21.42 -25.64 -0.91
N PRO A 171 -21.94 -26.39 0.08
CA PRO A 171 -22.90 -27.42 -0.22
C PRO A 171 -24.23 -26.74 -0.57
N GLU A 172 -24.70 -26.97 -1.79
CA GLU A 172 -26.12 -26.82 -2.12
C GLU A 172 -26.94 -27.69 -1.15
N ASP A 173 -28.09 -27.17 -0.74
CA ASP A 173 -29.14 -27.81 0.07
C ASP A 173 -28.92 -27.96 1.59
N VAL A 174 -29.24 -26.90 2.34
CA VAL A 174 -29.84 -27.04 3.68
C VAL A 174 -31.07 -26.16 3.80
N LYS A 175 -32.24 -26.80 3.89
CA LYS A 175 -33.55 -26.17 4.11
C LYS A 175 -33.55 -25.37 5.42
N VAL A 176 -33.90 -24.09 5.33
CA VAL A 176 -34.14 -23.22 6.48
C VAL A 176 -35.44 -23.65 7.15
N ASN A 177 -35.35 -24.31 8.30
CA ASN A 177 -36.50 -24.46 9.20
C ASN A 177 -36.67 -23.18 10.01
N HIS A 178 -37.80 -22.51 9.78
CA HIS A 178 -38.27 -21.40 10.59
C HIS A 178 -38.60 -21.91 12.00
N TYR A 179 -37.99 -21.32 13.02
CA TYR A 179 -38.51 -21.35 14.38
C TYR A 179 -38.75 -19.91 14.83
N GLU A 180 -40.02 -19.58 15.04
CA GLU A 180 -40.47 -18.38 15.73
C GLU A 180 -40.11 -18.48 17.22
N VAL A 181 -39.63 -17.39 17.79
CA VAL A 181 -39.35 -17.26 19.22
C VAL A 181 -40.47 -16.42 19.83
N SER A 182 -41.13 -16.99 20.86
CA SER A 182 -42.10 -16.31 21.73
C SER A 182 -41.42 -15.31 22.68
#